data_AF-A0A3A4R9Z9-F1
#
_entry.id   AF-A0A3A4R9Z9-F1
#
_cell.length_a   1.000
_cell.length_b   1.000
_cell.length_c   1.000
_cell.angle_alpha   90.00
_cell.angle_beta   90.00
_cell.angle_gamma   90.00
#
_symmetry.space_group_name_H-M   'P 1'
#
loop_
_entity.id
_entity.type
_entity.pdbx_description
1 polymer ?
#
loop_
_entity_poly.entity_id
_entity_poly.type
_entity_poly.pdbx_seq_one_letter_code
_entity_poly.pdbx_strand_id
1 'polypeptide(L)'
;MRLLRLRLAMTSKIAQFRFEIARGKMGNVTLLLTPRLISLKNRVRSRDKWETTKAIMLLLLAGCFWIGIFIGVYRVLTYFQGIEVIGDLLAGRLLSMIFLTFFSILLFSNIITSLSTFYLSDDLNLIHSAPVPLGRIYLARFIETIVDSSWMVLLFGLPVFIAYGFVYSASFTYYLWLMVVIIPFLVIPAGLGITLTMVLVNVFPAKRTKDIFLLLSIVAVIILYLLFRFLRPEKLVNPETFSAVAAYLTALKTPSAPFLPSFWATEAILPLLQNYPGTPIFFLLLLLSTGLALIVIGDQISSYLYYDGWSKSQEAKKSTISKTRVIERLITLFTRHFSPQTRALMIKDIKTFLRDTTQWSQLFLLAALVVVYLYNFSVLPLDRSPIPTFYLQNLISFLNMGLAGFVLSAVAARFAFPAVSLEGPSFWIIGTAPITIRGFLWSKFFTSLLPLLVLAETIIILSNYLLNVSSFMMLLSSLTVFFMTFGIIGLGIGIGASYPRFNVENVAKMATSFGGAVYMICSMIFIGLIVILEAWPVYTIFMSQITHNPLQLSQWITIWLSFFAVGVINVLAVFLPMKIGAMKLSEMEKLMDI
;
A
#
# COMPACT_ATOMS: atom_id res chain seq x y z
N MET A 1 -19.34 -40.71 -11.58
CA MET A 1 -18.43 -40.75 -12.76
C MET A 1 -17.45 -39.55 -12.86
N ARG A 2 -17.88 -38.30 -12.72
CA ARG A 2 -17.02 -37.10 -12.83
C ARG A 2 -15.93 -36.99 -11.74
N LEU A 3 -16.27 -37.33 -10.49
CA LEU A 3 -15.35 -37.40 -9.35
C LEU A 3 -14.30 -38.52 -9.50
N LEU A 4 -14.68 -39.64 -10.11
CA LEU A 4 -13.77 -40.76 -10.42
C LEU A 4 -12.76 -40.38 -11.51
N ARG A 5 -13.19 -39.66 -12.55
CA ARG A 5 -12.27 -39.10 -13.58
C ARG A 5 -11.32 -38.05 -13.00
N LEU A 6 -11.78 -37.22 -12.05
CA LEU A 6 -10.93 -36.26 -11.34
C LEU A 6 -9.89 -36.95 -10.45
N ARG A 7 -10.29 -37.99 -9.69
CA ARG A 7 -9.35 -38.83 -8.92
C ARG A 7 -8.33 -39.51 -9.83
N LEU A 8 -8.76 -40.10 -10.94
CA LEU A 8 -7.88 -40.77 -11.91
C LEU A 8 -6.88 -39.81 -12.58
N ALA A 9 -7.32 -38.59 -12.93
CA ALA A 9 -6.45 -37.54 -13.47
C ALA A 9 -5.47 -36.98 -12.43
N MET A 10 -5.88 -36.92 -11.16
CA MET A 10 -5.03 -36.49 -10.05
C MET A 10 -3.99 -37.58 -9.73
N THR A 11 -4.38 -38.86 -9.71
CA THR A 11 -3.47 -39.99 -9.54
C THR A 11 -2.51 -40.15 -10.70
N SER A 12 -2.93 -39.87 -11.95
CA SER A 12 -2.01 -39.91 -13.10
C SER A 12 -0.97 -38.79 -13.02
N LYS A 13 -1.35 -37.58 -12.60
CA LYS A 13 -0.40 -36.47 -12.37
C LYS A 13 0.53 -36.73 -11.20
N ILE A 14 0.03 -37.33 -10.11
CA ILE A 14 0.87 -37.73 -8.96
C ILE A 14 1.82 -38.87 -9.36
N ALA A 15 1.39 -39.81 -10.21
CA ALA A 15 2.24 -40.85 -10.76
C ALA A 15 3.30 -40.26 -11.72
N GLN A 16 2.93 -39.27 -12.53
CA GLN A 16 3.85 -38.52 -13.39
C GLN A 16 4.87 -37.71 -12.56
N PHE A 17 4.42 -37.10 -11.46
CA PHE A 17 5.26 -36.42 -10.47
C PHE A 17 6.23 -37.38 -9.78
N ARG A 18 5.77 -38.58 -9.38
CA ARG A 18 6.62 -39.67 -8.87
C ARG A 18 7.61 -40.20 -9.90
N PHE A 19 7.21 -40.25 -11.17
CA PHE A 19 8.07 -40.71 -12.28
C PHE A 19 9.14 -39.66 -12.65
N GLU A 20 8.86 -38.37 -12.49
CA GLU A 20 9.85 -37.29 -12.64
C GLU A 20 10.86 -37.24 -11.48
N ILE A 21 10.44 -37.58 -10.26
CA ILE A 21 11.33 -37.79 -9.10
C ILE A 21 12.35 -38.91 -9.39
N ALA A 22 11.92 -40.00 -10.05
CA ALA A 22 12.78 -41.15 -10.38
C ALA A 22 13.83 -40.86 -11.48
N ARG A 23 13.69 -39.79 -12.27
CA ARG A 23 14.62 -39.46 -13.38
C ARG A 23 15.75 -38.50 -13.01
N GLY A 24 15.94 -38.14 -11.73
CA GLY A 24 17.00 -37.19 -11.34
C GLY A 24 16.84 -35.78 -11.91
N LYS A 25 15.68 -35.45 -12.49
CA LYS A 25 15.35 -34.12 -13.04
C LYS A 25 14.83 -33.14 -11.98
N MET A 26 15.16 -33.36 -10.70
CA MET A 26 14.84 -32.48 -9.55
C MET A 26 15.64 -31.16 -9.55
N GLY A 27 16.11 -30.74 -10.73
CA GLY A 27 17.06 -29.65 -10.88
C GLY A 27 16.61 -28.45 -11.68
N ASN A 28 15.38 -28.42 -12.17
CA ASN A 28 14.96 -27.28 -12.94
C ASN A 28 14.23 -26.28 -12.05
N VAL A 29 14.76 -25.06 -11.98
CA VAL A 29 14.15 -23.88 -11.36
C VAL A 29 12.68 -23.72 -11.81
N THR A 30 12.38 -24.11 -13.04
CA THR A 30 11.03 -24.13 -13.58
C THR A 30 10.05 -24.96 -12.73
N LEU A 31 10.49 -26.08 -12.16
CA LEU A 31 9.65 -26.96 -11.33
C LEU A 31 9.27 -26.28 -10.00
N LEU A 32 10.20 -25.54 -9.39
CA LEU A 32 9.93 -24.72 -8.20
C LEU A 32 8.92 -23.60 -8.48
N LEU A 33 8.92 -23.04 -9.69
CA LEU A 33 7.98 -21.99 -10.11
C LEU A 33 6.61 -22.53 -10.58
N THR A 34 6.50 -23.82 -10.90
CA THR A 34 5.25 -24.40 -11.42
C THR A 34 4.03 -24.24 -10.52
N PRO A 35 4.10 -24.38 -9.17
CA PRO A 35 2.90 -24.28 -8.34
C PRO A 35 2.24 -22.90 -8.43
N ARG A 36 3.04 -21.82 -8.53
CA ARG A 36 2.53 -20.46 -8.75
C ARG A 36 1.89 -20.29 -10.13
N LEU A 37 2.54 -20.79 -11.19
CA LEU A 37 1.98 -20.74 -12.55
C LEU A 37 0.68 -21.52 -12.65
N ILE A 38 0.60 -22.69 -12.01
CA ILE A 38 -0.61 -23.52 -11.93
C ILE A 38 -1.68 -22.81 -11.10
N SER A 39 -1.33 -22.19 -9.98
CA SER A 39 -2.24 -21.38 -9.15
C SER A 39 -2.86 -20.24 -9.95
N LEU A 40 -2.03 -19.46 -10.67
CA LEU A 40 -2.47 -18.40 -11.57
C LEU A 40 -3.40 -18.94 -12.67
N LYS A 41 -3.00 -20.02 -13.35
CA LYS A 41 -3.79 -20.65 -14.41
C LYS A 41 -5.13 -21.17 -13.90
N ASN A 42 -5.13 -21.84 -12.75
CA ASN A 42 -6.35 -22.37 -12.13
C ASN A 42 -7.29 -21.24 -11.70
N ARG A 43 -6.74 -20.15 -11.15
CA ARG A 43 -7.51 -18.96 -10.78
C ARG A 43 -8.16 -18.25 -11.96
N VAL A 44 -7.56 -18.33 -13.15
CA VAL A 44 -8.17 -17.84 -14.40
C VAL A 44 -9.22 -18.83 -14.92
N ARG A 45 -8.98 -20.14 -14.80
CA ARG A 45 -9.86 -21.19 -15.34
C ARG A 45 -11.10 -21.48 -14.48
N SER A 46 -11.03 -21.29 -13.16
CA SER A 46 -12.13 -21.50 -12.23
C SER A 46 -12.97 -20.23 -11.99
N ARG A 47 -12.96 -19.28 -12.94
CA ARG A 47 -13.74 -18.04 -12.78
C ARG A 47 -15.22 -18.30 -12.99
N ASP A 48 -16.00 -18.18 -11.92
CA ASP A 48 -17.44 -18.02 -12.02
C ASP A 48 -17.80 -16.72 -12.76
N LYS A 49 -19.04 -16.61 -13.26
CA LYS A 49 -19.55 -15.37 -13.90
C LYS A 49 -19.32 -14.12 -13.04
N TRP A 50 -19.42 -14.29 -11.71
CA TRP A 50 -19.14 -13.26 -10.72
C TRP A 50 -17.65 -12.93 -10.55
N GLU A 51 -16.75 -13.91 -10.69
CA GLU A 51 -15.30 -13.67 -10.67
C GLU A 51 -14.82 -12.98 -11.96
N THR A 52 -15.46 -13.26 -13.08
CA THR A 52 -15.15 -12.63 -14.38
C THR A 52 -15.54 -11.15 -14.40
N THR A 53 -16.74 -10.81 -13.91
CA THR A 53 -17.19 -9.42 -13.80
C THR A 53 -16.28 -8.59 -12.88
N LYS A 54 -15.84 -9.16 -11.75
CA LYS A 54 -14.82 -8.53 -10.89
C LYS A 54 -13.51 -8.26 -11.62
N ALA A 55 -13.01 -9.24 -12.37
CA ALA A 55 -11.75 -9.08 -13.12
C ALA A 55 -11.86 -7.98 -14.18
N ILE A 56 -13.01 -7.89 -14.87
CA ILE A 56 -13.27 -6.83 -15.86
C ILE A 56 -13.32 -5.45 -15.19
N MET A 57 -14.02 -5.30 -14.06
CA MET A 57 -14.06 -4.04 -13.33
C MET A 57 -12.67 -3.58 -12.87
N LEU A 58 -11.84 -4.50 -12.36
CA LEU A 58 -10.47 -4.18 -11.97
C LEU A 58 -9.58 -3.81 -13.17
N LEU A 59 -9.75 -4.49 -14.31
CA LEU A 59 -9.05 -4.16 -15.55
C LEU A 59 -9.47 -2.79 -16.09
N LEU A 60 -10.76 -2.46 -16.03
CA LEU A 60 -11.26 -1.14 -16.43
C LEU A 60 -10.69 -0.04 -15.54
N LEU A 61 -10.72 -0.23 -14.21
CA LEU A 61 -10.14 0.73 -13.27
C LEU A 61 -8.63 0.92 -13.51
N ALA A 62 -7.90 -0.19 -13.69
CA ALA A 62 -6.48 -0.16 -14.02
C ALA A 62 -6.24 0.57 -15.35
N GLY A 63 -7.04 0.31 -16.38
CA GLY A 63 -6.98 0.97 -17.68
C GLY A 63 -7.23 2.48 -17.59
N CYS A 64 -8.26 2.90 -16.86
CA CYS A 64 -8.54 4.33 -16.61
C CYS A 64 -7.37 5.02 -15.91
N PHE A 65 -6.79 4.39 -14.89
CA PHE A 65 -5.62 4.93 -14.19
C PHE A 65 -4.39 5.01 -15.11
N TRP A 66 -4.17 3.98 -15.93
CA TRP A 66 -3.09 3.89 -16.89
C TRP A 66 -3.17 5.01 -17.95
N ILE A 67 -4.38 5.24 -18.49
CA ILE A 67 -4.67 6.36 -19.40
C ILE A 67 -4.47 7.71 -18.70
N GLY A 68 -4.91 7.85 -17.44
CA GLY A 68 -4.71 9.07 -16.66
C GLY A 68 -3.24 9.44 -16.47
N ILE A 69 -2.39 8.46 -16.12
CA ILE A 69 -0.93 8.66 -16.03
C ILE A 69 -0.38 9.09 -17.39
N PHE A 70 -0.73 8.35 -18.46
CA PHE A 70 -0.26 8.65 -19.80
C PHE A 70 -0.62 10.09 -20.21
N ILE A 71 -1.87 10.51 -20.05
CA ILE A 71 -2.33 11.87 -20.39
C ILE A 71 -1.60 12.91 -19.54
N GLY A 72 -1.44 12.67 -18.24
CA GLY A 72 -0.75 13.58 -17.33
C GLY A 72 0.71 13.81 -17.75
N VAL A 73 1.45 12.72 -17.99
CA VAL A 73 2.85 12.80 -18.43
C VAL A 73 2.95 13.38 -19.83
N TYR A 74 2.09 12.96 -20.77
CA TYR A 74 2.04 13.50 -22.12
C TYR A 74 1.89 15.02 -22.09
N ARG A 75 0.95 15.55 -21.29
CA ARG A 75 0.72 16.99 -21.16
C ARG A 75 1.90 17.75 -20.55
N VAL A 76 2.59 17.16 -19.57
CA VAL A 76 3.79 17.75 -18.97
C VAL A 76 4.94 17.78 -19.98
N LEU A 77 5.16 16.69 -20.73
CA LEU A 77 6.23 16.61 -21.70
C LEU A 77 5.98 17.50 -22.93
N THR A 78 4.75 17.60 -23.43
CA THR A 78 4.42 18.55 -24.51
C THR A 78 4.56 19.99 -24.05
N TYR A 79 4.24 20.30 -22.80
CA TYR A 79 4.53 21.61 -22.22
C TYR A 79 6.04 21.89 -22.18
N PHE A 80 6.87 20.91 -21.80
CA PHE A 80 8.32 21.08 -21.83
C PHE A 80 8.85 21.29 -23.24
N GLN A 81 8.37 20.56 -24.25
CA GLN A 81 8.75 20.79 -25.65
C GLN A 81 8.40 22.20 -26.14
N GLY A 82 7.35 22.84 -25.59
CA GLY A 82 7.00 24.22 -25.91
C GLY A 82 7.98 25.26 -25.36
N ILE A 83 8.91 24.88 -24.48
CA ILE A 83 9.92 25.77 -23.90
C ILE A 83 11.23 25.61 -24.68
N GLU A 84 11.51 26.54 -25.58
CA GLU A 84 12.74 26.54 -26.39
C GLU A 84 14.01 26.49 -25.50
N VAL A 85 15.01 25.72 -25.93
CA VAL A 85 16.34 25.53 -25.30
C VAL A 85 16.37 24.75 -23.98
N ILE A 86 15.37 24.89 -23.10
CA ILE A 86 15.38 24.30 -21.75
C ILE A 86 14.54 23.01 -21.66
N GLY A 87 13.51 22.89 -22.49
CA GLY A 87 12.52 21.81 -22.47
C GLY A 87 13.12 20.40 -22.46
N ASP A 88 14.06 20.14 -23.35
CA ASP A 88 14.67 18.81 -23.51
C ASP A 88 15.56 18.42 -22.34
N LEU A 89 16.26 19.41 -21.77
CA LEU A 89 17.08 19.20 -20.58
C LEU A 89 16.21 18.89 -19.36
N LEU A 90 15.05 19.54 -19.23
CA LEU A 90 14.06 19.26 -18.20
C LEU A 90 13.43 17.88 -18.38
N ALA A 91 13.10 17.48 -19.60
CA ALA A 91 12.55 16.16 -19.89
C ALA A 91 13.55 15.03 -19.59
N GLY A 92 14.82 15.21 -19.95
CA GLY A 92 15.90 14.28 -19.58
C GLY A 92 16.13 14.21 -18.07
N ARG A 93 16.08 15.37 -17.39
CA ARG A 93 16.15 15.42 -15.92
C ARG A 93 14.98 14.72 -15.26
N LEU A 94 13.76 14.94 -15.75
CA LEU A 94 12.54 14.27 -15.28
C LEU A 94 12.67 12.74 -15.45
N LEU A 95 13.19 12.28 -16.59
CA LEU A 95 13.42 10.85 -16.84
C LEU A 95 14.42 10.26 -15.83
N SER A 96 15.51 10.99 -15.54
CA SER A 96 16.47 10.62 -14.51
C SER A 96 15.85 10.53 -13.12
N MET A 97 14.99 11.49 -12.76
CA MET A 97 14.26 11.49 -11.50
C MET A 97 13.28 10.32 -11.41
N ILE A 98 12.61 9.96 -12.50
CA ILE A 98 11.72 8.79 -12.58
C ILE A 98 12.51 7.50 -12.33
N PHE A 99 13.63 7.29 -13.04
CA PHE A 99 14.47 6.10 -12.82
C PHE A 99 15.06 6.05 -11.42
N LEU A 100 15.49 7.19 -10.86
CA LEU A 100 15.99 7.25 -9.49
C LEU A 100 14.90 6.87 -8.49
N THR A 101 13.69 7.40 -8.66
CA THR A 101 12.53 7.09 -7.81
C THR A 101 12.16 5.62 -7.90
N PHE A 102 12.13 5.06 -9.11
CA PHE A 102 11.89 3.63 -9.32
C PHE A 102 12.98 2.77 -8.69
N PHE A 103 14.25 3.14 -8.83
CA PHE A 103 15.35 2.43 -8.20
C PHE A 103 15.20 2.41 -6.66
N SER A 104 14.93 3.56 -6.04
CA SER A 104 14.74 3.67 -4.59
C SER A 104 13.56 2.85 -4.08
N ILE A 105 12.40 2.95 -4.74
CA ILE A 105 11.19 2.18 -4.38
C ILE A 105 11.42 0.69 -4.58
N LEU A 106 12.04 0.28 -5.70
CA LEU A 106 12.35 -1.12 -5.96
C LEU A 106 13.35 -1.67 -4.95
N LEU A 107 14.40 -0.92 -4.59
CA LEU A 107 15.38 -1.37 -3.60
C LEU A 107 14.69 -1.66 -2.26
N PHE A 108 13.89 -0.71 -1.78
CA PHE A 108 13.14 -0.88 -0.54
C PHE A 108 12.12 -2.03 -0.61
N SER A 109 11.35 -2.09 -1.69
CA SER A 109 10.35 -3.14 -1.92
C SER A 109 11.00 -4.52 -2.00
N ASN A 110 12.16 -4.65 -2.64
CA ASN A 110 12.88 -5.91 -2.73
C ASN A 110 13.43 -6.36 -1.38
N ILE A 111 13.84 -5.46 -0.47
CA ILE A 111 14.26 -5.82 0.91
C ILE A 111 13.09 -6.41 1.71
N ILE A 112 11.88 -5.86 1.55
CA ILE A 112 10.69 -6.37 2.24
C ILE A 112 10.23 -7.71 1.63
N THR A 113 10.22 -7.76 0.31
CA THR A 113 9.71 -8.92 -0.44
C THR A 113 10.64 -10.12 -0.25
N SER A 114 11.95 -9.92 -0.32
CA SER A 114 12.96 -10.96 -0.06
C SER A 114 12.82 -11.57 1.33
N LEU A 115 12.54 -10.78 2.37
CA LEU A 115 12.31 -11.30 3.72
C LEU A 115 11.14 -12.29 3.74
N SER A 116 10.07 -11.94 3.01
CA SER A 116 8.87 -12.76 2.91
C SER A 116 9.12 -14.04 2.11
N THR A 117 9.83 -13.95 0.98
CA THR A 117 10.05 -15.08 0.06
C THR A 117 11.15 -16.03 0.53
N PHE A 118 12.24 -15.53 1.13
CA PHE A 118 13.40 -16.34 1.52
C PHE A 118 13.32 -16.89 2.95
N TYR A 119 12.62 -16.22 3.88
CA TYR A 119 12.66 -16.58 5.30
C TYR A 119 11.30 -16.88 5.95
N LEU A 120 10.20 -16.31 5.44
CA LEU A 120 8.88 -16.40 6.09
C LEU A 120 7.85 -17.25 5.35
N SER A 121 8.15 -17.69 4.13
CA SER A 121 7.19 -18.44 3.31
C SER A 121 6.97 -19.87 3.85
N ASP A 122 5.72 -20.31 3.92
CA ASP A 122 5.35 -21.60 4.55
C ASP A 122 5.83 -22.83 3.75
N ASP A 123 5.99 -22.67 2.43
CA ASP A 123 6.50 -23.69 1.51
C ASP A 123 8.01 -23.97 1.68
N LEU A 124 8.75 -23.11 2.41
CA LEU A 124 10.18 -23.31 2.68
C LEU A 124 10.45 -24.62 3.42
N ASN A 125 9.56 -25.01 4.34
CA ASN A 125 9.69 -26.28 5.06
C ASN A 125 9.68 -27.48 4.11
N LEU A 126 8.84 -27.43 3.07
CA LEU A 126 8.77 -28.46 2.05
C LEU A 126 10.00 -28.42 1.13
N ILE A 127 10.42 -27.22 0.70
CA ILE A 127 11.54 -27.05 -0.23
C ILE A 127 12.87 -27.47 0.41
N HIS A 128 13.10 -27.15 1.69
CA HIS A 128 14.31 -27.56 2.42
C HIS A 128 14.33 -29.06 2.75
N SER A 129 13.18 -29.72 2.78
CA SER A 129 13.12 -31.18 2.91
C SER A 129 13.42 -31.94 1.60
N ALA A 130 13.39 -31.24 0.46
CA ALA A 130 13.66 -31.81 -0.85
C ALA A 130 15.16 -31.74 -1.20
N PRO A 131 15.71 -32.70 -1.98
CA PRO A 131 17.11 -32.72 -2.37
C PRO A 131 17.40 -31.72 -3.51
N VAL A 132 17.17 -30.43 -3.25
CA VAL A 132 17.39 -29.33 -4.21
C VAL A 132 18.61 -28.51 -3.77
N PRO A 133 19.59 -28.25 -4.64
CA PRO A 133 20.76 -27.46 -4.27
C PRO A 133 20.38 -25.99 -4.00
N LEU A 134 21.07 -25.37 -3.04
CA LEU A 134 20.79 -24.01 -2.56
C LEU A 134 20.76 -22.98 -3.69
N GLY A 135 21.66 -23.06 -4.68
CA GLY A 135 21.67 -22.07 -5.76
C GLY A 135 20.43 -22.10 -6.66
N ARG A 136 19.75 -23.25 -6.76
CA ARG A 136 18.46 -23.35 -7.47
C ARG A 136 17.32 -22.77 -6.64
N ILE A 137 17.37 -22.94 -5.33
CA ILE A 137 16.42 -22.30 -4.40
C ILE A 137 16.61 -20.79 -4.47
N TYR A 138 17.85 -20.32 -4.42
CA TYR A 138 18.21 -18.91 -4.56
C TYR A 138 17.65 -18.33 -5.86
N LEU A 139 17.95 -18.95 -7.01
CA LEU A 139 17.50 -18.43 -8.30
C LEU A 139 15.96 -18.44 -8.43
N ALA A 140 15.29 -19.49 -7.94
CA ALA A 140 13.82 -19.54 -7.93
C ALA A 140 13.23 -18.39 -7.10
N ARG A 141 13.72 -18.19 -5.87
CA ARG A 141 13.24 -17.12 -4.98
C ARG A 141 13.65 -15.73 -5.47
N PHE A 142 14.79 -15.61 -6.15
CA PHE A 142 15.23 -14.38 -6.79
C PHE A 142 14.24 -13.95 -7.89
N ILE A 143 13.85 -14.88 -8.77
CA ILE A 143 12.83 -14.62 -9.80
C ILE A 143 11.49 -14.26 -9.15
N GLU A 144 11.04 -15.01 -8.13
CA GLU A 144 9.80 -14.70 -7.44
C GLU A 144 9.82 -13.30 -6.82
N THR A 145 10.93 -12.92 -6.20
CA THR A 145 11.11 -11.61 -5.57
C THR A 145 11.09 -10.49 -6.61
N ILE A 146 11.76 -10.66 -7.76
CA ILE A 146 11.70 -9.69 -8.86
C ILE A 146 10.27 -9.52 -9.35
N VAL A 147 9.55 -10.61 -9.61
CA VAL A 147 8.18 -10.56 -10.13
C VAL A 147 7.25 -9.90 -9.12
N ASP A 148 7.31 -10.28 -7.85
CA ASP A 148 6.44 -9.77 -6.79
C ASP A 148 6.71 -8.30 -6.45
N SER A 149 7.96 -7.84 -6.55
CA SER A 149 8.36 -6.46 -6.24
C SER A 149 8.19 -5.52 -7.44
N SER A 150 8.41 -5.99 -8.67
CA SER A 150 8.55 -5.11 -9.84
C SER A 150 7.26 -4.91 -10.64
N TRP A 151 6.24 -5.75 -10.47
CA TRP A 151 5.03 -5.68 -11.30
C TRP A 151 4.31 -4.34 -11.22
N MET A 152 4.26 -3.70 -10.04
CA MET A 152 3.62 -2.38 -9.88
C MET A 152 4.41 -1.29 -10.60
N VAL A 153 5.74 -1.30 -10.46
CA VAL A 153 6.61 -0.31 -11.11
C VAL A 153 6.54 -0.44 -12.62
N LEU A 154 6.47 -1.67 -13.15
CA LEU A 154 6.24 -1.89 -14.58
C LEU A 154 4.87 -1.38 -15.01
N LEU A 155 3.81 -1.71 -14.28
CA LEU A 155 2.44 -1.30 -14.62
C LEU A 155 2.31 0.24 -14.68
N PHE A 156 2.87 0.95 -13.70
CA PHE A 156 2.78 2.42 -13.62
C PHE A 156 3.88 3.15 -14.42
N GLY A 157 5.03 2.52 -14.64
CA GLY A 157 6.14 3.10 -15.39
C GLY A 157 5.97 3.01 -16.91
N LEU A 158 5.36 1.94 -17.42
CA LEU A 158 5.11 1.78 -18.86
C LEU A 158 4.39 2.96 -19.53
N PRO A 159 3.26 3.49 -19.02
CA PRO A 159 2.59 4.62 -19.66
C PRO A 159 3.45 5.89 -19.66
N VAL A 160 4.33 6.05 -18.66
CA VAL A 160 5.31 7.14 -18.62
C VAL A 160 6.30 7.00 -19.76
N PHE A 161 6.95 5.84 -19.92
CA PHE A 161 7.93 5.62 -20.99
C PHE A 161 7.28 5.67 -22.39
N ILE A 162 6.06 5.18 -22.53
CA ILE A 162 5.30 5.29 -23.78
C ILE A 162 5.02 6.76 -24.10
N ALA A 163 4.65 7.59 -23.11
CA ALA A 163 4.46 9.02 -23.34
C ALA A 163 5.75 9.72 -23.85
N TYR A 164 6.92 9.36 -23.32
CA TYR A 164 8.20 9.85 -23.87
C TYR A 164 8.38 9.46 -25.35
N GLY A 165 8.12 8.19 -25.70
CA GLY A 165 8.22 7.73 -27.08
C GLY A 165 7.27 8.47 -28.04
N PHE A 166 6.04 8.75 -27.61
CA PHE A 166 5.04 9.47 -28.41
C PHE A 166 5.39 10.96 -28.58
N VAL A 167 5.74 11.65 -27.48
CA VAL A 167 6.01 13.09 -27.51
C VAL A 167 7.25 13.43 -28.33
N TYR A 168 8.29 12.59 -28.22
CA TYR A 168 9.53 12.76 -28.97
C TYR A 168 9.55 12.09 -30.34
N SER A 169 8.42 11.55 -30.81
CA SER A 169 8.31 10.86 -32.11
C SER A 169 9.37 9.76 -32.30
N ALA A 170 9.61 8.97 -31.26
CA ALA A 170 10.65 7.95 -31.24
C ALA A 170 10.34 6.78 -32.18
N SER A 171 11.39 6.22 -32.80
CA SER A 171 11.29 5.04 -33.66
C SER A 171 10.86 3.79 -32.88
N PHE A 172 10.33 2.77 -33.58
CA PHE A 172 9.97 1.48 -32.96
C PHE A 172 11.14 0.83 -32.20
N THR A 173 12.38 1.08 -32.63
CA THR A 173 13.61 0.63 -31.95
C THR A 173 13.68 1.08 -30.49
N TYR A 174 13.15 2.26 -30.16
CA TYR A 174 13.09 2.76 -28.79
C TYR A 174 12.33 1.80 -27.86
N TYR A 175 11.17 1.30 -28.29
CA TYR A 175 10.33 0.46 -27.45
C TYR A 175 10.95 -0.92 -27.19
N LEU A 176 11.61 -1.50 -28.19
CA LEU A 176 12.37 -2.74 -28.02
C LEU A 176 13.59 -2.52 -27.11
N TRP A 177 14.32 -1.42 -27.32
CA TRP A 177 15.49 -1.07 -26.50
C TRP A 177 15.11 -0.83 -25.04
N LEU A 178 13.99 -0.15 -24.80
CA LEU A 178 13.42 0.07 -23.48
C LEU A 178 13.18 -1.26 -22.73
N MET A 179 12.63 -2.28 -23.40
CA MET A 179 12.45 -3.60 -22.78
C MET A 179 13.79 -4.22 -22.35
N VAL A 180 14.82 -4.09 -23.19
CA VAL A 180 16.16 -4.63 -22.91
C VAL A 180 16.85 -3.86 -21.78
N VAL A 181 16.62 -2.55 -21.63
CA VAL A 181 17.17 -1.74 -20.52
C VAL A 181 16.45 -2.01 -19.20
N ILE A 182 15.12 -2.15 -19.22
CA ILE A 182 14.31 -2.34 -18.01
C ILE A 182 14.68 -3.65 -17.30
N ILE A 183 14.90 -4.75 -18.01
CA ILE A 183 15.20 -6.06 -17.41
C ILE A 183 16.40 -5.99 -16.44
N PRO A 184 17.62 -5.61 -16.87
CA PRO A 184 18.77 -5.51 -15.97
C PRO A 184 18.57 -4.42 -14.92
N PHE A 185 17.86 -3.32 -15.26
CA PHE A 185 17.51 -2.29 -14.28
C PHE A 185 16.66 -2.82 -13.12
N LEU A 186 15.77 -3.80 -13.35
CA LEU A 186 15.00 -4.45 -12.27
C LEU A 186 15.83 -5.46 -11.47
N VAL A 187 16.76 -6.15 -12.13
CA VAL A 187 17.62 -7.17 -11.51
C VAL A 187 18.56 -6.56 -10.47
N ILE A 188 19.12 -5.37 -10.74
CA ILE A 188 20.08 -4.72 -9.86
C ILE A 188 19.51 -4.41 -8.45
N PRO A 189 18.40 -3.66 -8.28
CA PRO A 189 17.83 -3.40 -6.96
C PRO A 189 17.33 -4.69 -6.28
N ALA A 190 16.92 -5.71 -7.05
CA ALA A 190 16.57 -7.01 -6.47
C ALA A 190 17.77 -7.73 -5.87
N GLY A 191 18.89 -7.81 -6.59
CA GLY A 191 20.13 -8.41 -6.08
C GLY A 191 20.70 -7.67 -4.88
N LEU A 192 20.72 -6.34 -4.90
CA LEU A 192 21.12 -5.53 -3.75
C LEU A 192 20.17 -5.74 -2.55
N GLY A 193 18.86 -5.71 -2.78
CA GLY A 193 17.86 -5.88 -1.73
C GLY A 193 17.90 -7.26 -1.07
N ILE A 194 18.02 -8.33 -1.87
CA ILE A 194 18.14 -9.72 -1.38
C ILE A 194 19.43 -9.89 -0.58
N THR A 195 20.57 -9.42 -1.12
CA THR A 195 21.87 -9.50 -0.44
C THR A 195 21.83 -8.77 0.90
N LEU A 196 21.30 -7.55 0.92
CA LEU A 196 21.13 -6.78 2.15
C LEU A 196 20.26 -7.54 3.14
N THR A 197 19.14 -8.11 2.69
CA THR A 197 18.24 -8.89 3.56
C THR A 197 18.92 -10.10 4.19
N MET A 198 19.74 -10.83 3.43
CA MET A 198 20.48 -11.97 3.96
C MET A 198 21.46 -11.55 5.07
N VAL A 199 22.14 -10.41 4.89
CA VAL A 199 23.01 -9.84 5.92
C VAL A 199 22.18 -9.43 7.14
N LEU A 200 21.06 -8.72 6.93
CA LEU A 200 20.21 -8.21 8.00
C LEU A 200 19.62 -9.32 8.87
N VAL A 201 19.13 -10.41 8.27
CA VAL A 201 18.55 -11.55 9.01
C VAL A 201 19.61 -12.28 9.83
N ASN A 202 20.85 -12.30 9.37
CA ASN A 202 21.95 -12.93 10.10
C ASN A 202 22.41 -12.12 11.33
N VAL A 203 22.31 -10.79 11.26
CA VAL A 203 22.56 -9.89 12.40
C VAL A 203 21.36 -9.85 13.35
N PHE A 204 20.14 -9.84 12.81
CA PHE A 204 18.88 -9.77 13.57
C PHE A 204 17.93 -10.91 13.16
N PRO A 205 17.72 -11.94 14.00
CA PRO A 205 16.92 -13.12 13.65
C PRO A 205 15.51 -12.78 13.14
N ALA A 206 15.08 -13.37 12.01
CA ALA A 206 13.92 -12.91 11.23
C ALA A 206 12.56 -12.83 11.98
N LYS A 207 12.38 -13.63 13.05
CA LYS A 207 11.18 -13.60 13.90
C LYS A 207 11.25 -12.59 15.06
N ARG A 208 12.37 -11.86 15.25
CA ARG A 208 12.44 -10.62 16.03
C ARG A 208 12.03 -9.43 15.16
N THR A 209 10.83 -9.52 14.65
CA THR A 209 10.21 -8.59 13.71
C THR A 209 10.29 -7.14 14.16
N LYS A 210 10.26 -6.83 15.47
CA LYS A 210 10.50 -5.47 15.97
C LYS A 210 11.84 -4.88 15.56
N ASP A 211 12.91 -5.66 15.71
CA ASP A 211 14.27 -5.19 15.45
C ASP A 211 14.48 -5.02 13.94
N ILE A 212 13.88 -5.92 13.16
CA ILE A 212 13.90 -5.85 11.69
C ILE A 212 13.08 -4.67 11.19
N PHE A 213 11.93 -4.36 11.79
CA PHE A 213 11.14 -3.20 11.39
C PHE A 213 11.77 -1.88 11.78
N LEU A 214 12.40 -1.80 12.97
CA LEU A 214 13.21 -0.63 13.34
C LEU A 214 14.32 -0.41 12.30
N LEU A 215 15.05 -1.48 11.97
CA LEU A 215 16.13 -1.41 11.01
C LEU A 215 15.62 -1.09 9.59
N LEU A 216 14.54 -1.72 9.15
CA LEU A 216 13.91 -1.42 7.87
C LEU A 216 13.47 0.04 7.80
N SER A 217 12.96 0.59 8.91
CA SER A 217 12.60 2.01 9.02
C SER A 217 13.84 2.90 8.88
N ILE A 218 14.96 2.55 9.53
CA ILE A 218 16.24 3.25 9.37
C ILE A 218 16.71 3.19 7.91
N VAL A 219 16.65 2.02 7.27
CA VAL A 219 16.99 1.84 5.85
C VAL A 219 16.07 2.67 4.96
N ALA A 220 14.76 2.72 5.24
CA ALA A 220 13.82 3.58 4.51
C ALA A 220 14.18 5.05 4.66
N VAL A 221 14.51 5.51 5.87
CA VAL A 221 14.94 6.89 6.13
C VAL A 221 16.23 7.21 5.39
N ILE A 222 17.21 6.30 5.36
CA ILE A 222 18.45 6.46 4.59
C ILE A 222 18.15 6.56 3.09
N ILE A 223 17.34 5.65 2.55
CA ILE A 223 16.95 5.66 1.13
C ILE A 223 16.23 6.97 0.77
N LEU A 224 15.31 7.43 1.63
CA LEU A 224 14.54 8.65 1.44
C LEU A 224 15.42 9.91 1.58
N TYR A 225 16.35 9.93 2.53
CA TYR A 225 17.36 10.98 2.64
C TYR A 225 18.24 11.05 1.39
N LEU A 226 18.74 9.90 0.91
CA LEU A 226 19.51 9.82 -0.33
C LEU A 226 18.68 10.29 -1.53
N LEU A 227 17.43 9.86 -1.62
CA LEU A 227 16.51 10.30 -2.67
C LEU A 227 16.36 11.82 -2.67
N PHE A 228 16.04 12.46 -1.54
CA PHE A 228 15.94 13.92 -1.46
C PHE A 228 17.26 14.62 -1.77
N ARG A 229 18.38 14.09 -1.25
CA ARG A 229 19.72 14.63 -1.48
C ARG A 229 20.13 14.58 -2.95
N PHE A 230 19.74 13.54 -3.67
CA PHE A 230 20.04 13.38 -5.10
C PHE A 230 19.06 14.15 -5.99
N LEU A 231 17.79 14.23 -5.60
CA LEU A 231 16.77 15.02 -6.32
C LEU A 231 17.03 16.53 -6.19
N ARG A 232 17.62 17.01 -5.08
CA ARG A 232 17.85 18.43 -4.77
C ARG A 232 16.64 19.32 -5.11
N PRO A 233 15.43 18.99 -4.61
CA PRO A 233 14.21 19.74 -4.93
C PRO A 233 14.34 21.22 -4.56
N GLU A 234 15.16 21.57 -3.55
CA GLU A 234 15.41 22.97 -3.15
C GLU A 234 15.98 23.85 -4.27
N LYS A 235 16.71 23.28 -5.24
CA LYS A 235 17.28 24.06 -6.36
C LYS A 235 16.27 24.36 -7.47
N LEU A 236 15.14 23.65 -7.50
CA LEU A 236 14.08 23.84 -8.49
C LEU A 236 13.09 24.95 -8.07
N VAL A 237 13.08 25.35 -6.80
CA VAL A 237 12.08 26.25 -6.21
C VAL A 237 12.65 27.64 -5.90
N ASN A 238 13.97 27.85 -5.97
CA ASN A 238 14.61 29.13 -5.62
C ASN A 238 14.59 30.14 -6.79
N PRO A 239 13.87 31.28 -6.67
CA PRO A 239 13.78 32.29 -7.72
C PRO A 239 15.08 33.07 -7.93
N GLU A 240 15.96 33.13 -6.93
CA GLU A 240 17.21 33.91 -6.99
C GLU A 240 18.28 33.29 -7.93
N THR A 241 18.23 31.98 -8.16
CA THR A 241 19.07 31.27 -9.12
C THR A 241 18.73 31.53 -10.59
N PHE A 242 17.58 32.17 -10.88
CA PHE A 242 17.24 32.60 -12.25
C PHE A 242 18.07 33.80 -12.72
N SER A 243 18.70 34.56 -11.82
CA SER A 243 19.58 35.68 -12.16
C SER A 243 20.83 35.26 -12.96
N ALA A 244 21.20 33.98 -12.88
CA ALA A 244 22.26 33.38 -13.70
C ALA A 244 21.69 32.16 -14.44
N VAL A 245 21.01 32.39 -15.56
CA VAL A 245 20.52 31.33 -16.49
C VAL A 245 21.62 30.30 -16.78
N ALA A 246 22.88 30.74 -16.89
CA ALA A 246 24.05 29.85 -17.02
C ALA A 246 24.24 28.91 -15.81
N ALA A 247 24.11 29.40 -14.57
CA ALA A 247 24.23 28.57 -13.36
C ALA A 247 23.08 27.56 -13.24
N TYR A 248 21.86 27.95 -13.64
CA TYR A 248 20.70 27.04 -13.70
C TYR A 248 20.91 25.95 -14.77
N LEU A 249 21.36 26.32 -15.98
CA LEU A 249 21.69 25.38 -17.05
C LEU A 249 22.83 24.43 -16.65
N THR A 250 23.83 24.93 -15.92
CA THR A 250 24.94 24.10 -15.43
C THR A 250 24.48 23.13 -14.34
N ALA A 251 23.58 23.57 -13.45
CA ALA A 251 22.96 22.74 -12.42
C ALA A 251 22.04 21.65 -13.00
N LEU A 252 21.34 21.94 -14.09
CA LEU A 252 20.52 20.97 -14.81
C LEU A 252 21.36 19.96 -15.60
N LYS A 253 22.49 20.40 -16.17
CA LYS A 253 23.46 19.53 -16.87
C LYS A 253 24.32 18.70 -15.94
N THR A 254 24.38 19.00 -14.64
CA THR A 254 25.27 18.25 -13.72
C THR A 254 24.72 16.84 -13.49
N PRO A 255 25.48 15.77 -13.82
CA PRO A 255 25.05 14.40 -13.60
C PRO A 255 24.73 14.17 -12.12
N SER A 256 23.49 13.77 -11.83
CA SER A 256 23.10 13.30 -10.49
C SER A 256 23.63 11.88 -10.31
N ALA A 257 24.79 11.76 -9.66
CA ALA A 257 25.44 10.50 -9.26
C ALA A 257 25.69 9.50 -10.41
N PRO A 258 26.83 9.64 -11.14
CA PRO A 258 27.19 8.80 -12.30
C PRO A 258 27.27 7.29 -12.01
N PHE A 259 27.37 6.89 -10.75
CA PHE A 259 27.54 5.50 -10.32
C PHE A 259 26.20 4.77 -10.07
N LEU A 260 25.06 5.47 -10.17
CA LEU A 260 23.77 4.85 -9.90
C LEU A 260 23.20 4.14 -11.15
N PRO A 261 22.59 2.96 -11.00
CA PRO A 261 21.88 2.27 -12.09
C PRO A 261 20.77 3.11 -12.73
N SER A 262 20.15 4.02 -11.98
CA SER A 262 19.16 4.96 -12.50
C SER A 262 19.76 5.93 -13.52
N PHE A 263 21.01 6.36 -13.31
CA PHE A 263 21.73 7.19 -14.27
C PHE A 263 22.04 6.39 -15.54
N TRP A 264 22.55 5.16 -15.40
CA TRP A 264 22.85 4.29 -16.55
C TRP A 264 21.62 3.97 -17.38
N ALA A 265 20.46 3.72 -16.74
CA ALA A 265 19.20 3.50 -17.45
C ALA A 265 18.74 4.74 -18.23
N THR A 266 18.95 5.93 -17.67
CA THR A 266 18.62 7.20 -18.34
C THR A 266 19.51 7.40 -19.57
N GLU A 267 20.83 7.28 -19.43
CA GLU A 267 21.80 7.44 -20.52
C GLU A 267 21.69 6.33 -21.59
N ALA A 268 21.18 5.16 -21.22
CA ALA A 268 20.88 4.09 -22.18
C ALA A 268 19.65 4.40 -23.05
N ILE A 269 18.73 5.25 -22.60
CA ILE A 269 17.42 5.49 -23.25
C ILE A 269 17.34 6.87 -23.91
N LEU A 270 17.87 7.91 -23.27
CA LEU A 270 17.76 9.30 -23.71
C LEU A 270 18.29 9.53 -25.14
N PRO A 271 19.41 8.92 -25.58
CA PRO A 271 19.92 9.06 -26.95
C PRO A 271 19.01 8.46 -28.04
N LEU A 272 18.00 7.65 -27.69
CA LEU A 272 17.03 7.10 -28.64
C LEU A 272 15.76 7.95 -28.77
N LEU A 273 15.55 8.89 -27.84
CA LEU A 273 14.40 9.81 -27.86
C LEU A 273 14.72 11.09 -28.63
N GLN A 274 15.97 11.53 -28.61
CA GLN A 274 16.44 12.76 -29.22
C GLN A 274 17.71 12.47 -30.02
N ASN A 275 18.11 13.36 -30.93
CA ASN A 275 19.47 13.36 -31.51
C ASN A 275 20.51 13.83 -30.47
N TYR A 276 20.46 13.24 -29.27
CA TYR A 276 21.34 13.56 -28.16
C TYR A 276 22.64 12.77 -28.34
N PRO A 277 23.82 13.41 -28.26
CA PRO A 277 25.08 12.68 -28.31
C PRO A 277 25.19 11.80 -27.06
N GLY A 278 25.28 10.48 -27.26
CA GLY A 278 25.39 9.53 -26.15
C GLY A 278 25.84 8.15 -26.61
N THR A 279 26.23 7.32 -25.64
CA THR A 279 26.73 5.96 -25.85
C THR A 279 25.75 4.94 -25.24
N PRO A 280 24.54 4.76 -25.82
CA PRO A 280 23.49 3.96 -25.19
C PRO A 280 23.89 2.50 -24.99
N ILE A 281 24.72 1.95 -25.87
CA ILE A 281 25.25 0.58 -25.78
C ILE A 281 26.17 0.41 -24.57
N PHE A 282 27.02 1.39 -24.28
CA PHE A 282 27.94 1.32 -23.14
C PHE A 282 27.19 1.22 -21.81
N PHE A 283 26.20 2.09 -21.61
CA PHE A 283 25.39 2.07 -20.40
C PHE A 283 24.47 0.85 -20.30
N LEU A 284 23.99 0.32 -21.43
CA LEU A 284 23.27 -0.95 -21.44
C LEU A 284 24.18 -2.12 -21.00
N LEU A 285 25.40 -2.20 -21.52
CA LEU A 285 26.37 -3.23 -21.13
C LEU A 285 26.76 -3.09 -19.65
N LEU A 286 26.86 -1.87 -19.13
CA LEU A 286 27.10 -1.61 -17.72
C LEU A 286 25.94 -2.12 -16.84
N LEU A 287 24.69 -1.91 -17.26
CA LEU A 287 23.51 -2.46 -16.57
C LEU A 287 23.49 -3.99 -16.62
N LEU A 288 23.72 -4.59 -17.78
CA LEU A 288 23.71 -6.05 -17.97
C LEU A 288 24.82 -6.72 -17.15
N SER A 289 26.05 -6.24 -17.26
CA SER A 289 27.19 -6.78 -16.51
C SER A 289 26.97 -6.68 -15.00
N THR A 290 26.50 -5.53 -14.51
CA THR A 290 26.21 -5.33 -13.08
C THR A 290 25.06 -6.23 -12.59
N GLY A 291 23.98 -6.34 -13.37
CA GLY A 291 22.84 -7.19 -13.03
C GLY A 291 23.22 -8.68 -12.95
N LEU A 292 23.98 -9.17 -13.94
CA LEU A 292 24.49 -10.55 -13.95
C LEU A 292 25.48 -10.80 -12.81
N ALA A 293 26.39 -9.86 -12.54
CA ALA A 293 27.32 -9.96 -11.43
C ALA A 293 26.59 -10.09 -10.08
N LEU A 294 25.53 -9.31 -9.86
CA LEU A 294 24.74 -9.38 -8.62
C LEU A 294 24.00 -10.71 -8.45
N ILE A 295 23.57 -11.36 -9.53
CA ILE A 295 22.97 -12.70 -9.45
C ILE A 295 24.03 -13.69 -8.93
N VAL A 296 25.22 -13.69 -9.52
CA VAL A 296 26.31 -14.63 -9.16
C VAL A 296 26.85 -14.35 -7.75
N ILE A 297 27.11 -13.09 -7.43
CA ILE A 297 27.58 -12.66 -6.11
C ILE A 297 26.54 -13.02 -5.05
N GLY A 298 25.26 -12.74 -5.32
CA GLY A 298 24.18 -13.06 -4.38
C GLY A 298 24.01 -14.56 -4.17
N ASP A 299 24.18 -15.39 -5.20
CA ASP A 299 24.18 -16.86 -5.08
C ASP A 299 25.32 -17.34 -4.17
N GLN A 300 26.52 -16.80 -4.37
CA GLN A 300 27.68 -17.12 -3.54
C GLN A 300 27.46 -16.68 -2.09
N ILE A 301 26.94 -15.48 -1.84
CA ILE A 301 26.59 -14.99 -0.50
C ILE A 301 25.51 -15.87 0.13
N SER A 302 24.51 -16.29 -0.65
CA SER A 302 23.45 -17.20 -0.21
C SER A 302 24.03 -18.53 0.28
N SER A 303 25.06 -19.07 -0.39
CA SER A 303 25.69 -20.33 0.03
C SER A 303 26.31 -20.25 1.44
N TYR A 304 26.76 -19.06 1.86
CA TYR A 304 27.36 -18.84 3.18
C TYR A 304 26.36 -18.40 4.24
N LEU A 305 25.43 -17.50 3.90
CA LEU A 305 24.60 -16.81 4.91
C LEU A 305 23.18 -17.37 5.03
N TYR A 306 22.65 -18.01 3.99
CA TYR A 306 21.22 -18.28 3.90
C TYR A 306 20.74 -19.28 4.96
N TYR A 307 21.42 -20.42 5.08
CA TYR A 307 20.99 -21.50 5.98
C TYR A 307 21.03 -21.08 7.44
N ASP A 308 22.09 -20.41 7.87
CA ASP A 308 22.23 -19.88 9.23
C ASP A 308 21.15 -18.83 9.53
N GLY A 309 20.90 -17.93 8.58
CA GLY A 309 19.83 -16.94 8.69
C GLY A 309 18.45 -17.59 8.80
N TRP A 310 18.21 -18.65 8.02
CA TRP A 310 16.95 -19.39 8.05
C TRP A 310 16.77 -20.15 9.37
N SER A 311 17.79 -20.84 9.86
CA SER A 311 17.75 -21.53 11.16
C SER A 311 17.46 -20.56 12.30
N LYS A 312 18.23 -19.45 12.40
CA LYS A 312 18.01 -18.38 13.39
C LYS A 312 16.61 -17.79 13.30
N SER A 313 16.07 -17.65 12.09
CA SER A 313 14.71 -17.16 11.88
C SER A 313 13.67 -18.09 12.50
N GLN A 314 13.90 -19.40 12.50
CA GLN A 314 12.95 -20.36 13.05
C GLN A 314 12.93 -20.37 14.57
N GLU A 315 14.09 -20.15 15.20
CA GLU A 315 14.31 -20.23 16.65
C GLU A 315 13.91 -18.97 17.45
N ALA A 316 13.57 -17.87 16.78
CA ALA A 316 13.35 -16.61 17.51
C ALA A 316 12.10 -16.66 18.42
N LYS A 317 12.29 -16.28 19.69
CA LYS A 317 11.24 -16.25 20.73
C LYS A 317 10.11 -15.27 20.36
N LYS A 318 8.86 -15.70 20.53
CA LYS A 318 7.66 -14.85 20.37
C LYS A 318 7.69 -13.67 21.36
N SER A 319 7.34 -12.48 20.87
CA SER A 319 7.32 -11.19 21.60
C SER A 319 6.62 -11.25 22.98
N THR A 320 7.22 -10.63 24.00
CA THR A 320 6.74 -10.59 25.39
C THR A 320 5.95 -9.31 25.77
N ILE A 321 5.75 -8.35 24.85
CA ILE A 321 5.09 -7.04 25.15
C ILE A 321 3.78 -7.21 25.93
N SER A 322 2.94 -8.15 25.48
CA SER A 322 1.61 -8.39 26.02
C SER A 322 1.60 -8.85 27.49
N LYS A 323 2.75 -9.21 28.07
CA LYS A 323 2.87 -9.65 29.48
C LYS A 323 3.26 -8.52 30.44
N THR A 324 3.37 -7.27 29.96
CA THR A 324 3.75 -6.14 30.81
C THR A 324 2.57 -5.72 31.71
N ARG A 325 2.80 -5.56 33.02
CA ARG A 325 1.76 -5.23 34.02
C ARG A 325 0.95 -3.97 33.68
N VAL A 326 1.57 -2.97 33.07
CA VAL A 326 0.93 -1.72 32.67
C VAL A 326 -0.11 -1.95 31.57
N ILE A 327 0.24 -2.71 30.54
CA ILE A 327 -0.63 -3.01 29.41
C ILE A 327 -1.84 -3.83 29.88
N GLU A 328 -1.62 -4.80 30.76
CA GLU A 328 -2.71 -5.61 31.32
C GLU A 328 -3.71 -4.77 32.14
N ARG A 329 -3.22 -3.78 32.90
CA ARG A 329 -4.08 -2.83 33.64
C ARG A 329 -4.90 -1.94 32.68
N LEU A 330 -4.31 -1.45 31.60
CA LEU A 330 -5.02 -0.64 30.60
C LEU A 330 -6.11 -1.45 29.88
N ILE A 331 -5.79 -2.68 29.45
CA ILE A 331 -6.74 -3.58 28.79
C ILE A 331 -7.93 -3.90 29.72
N THR A 332 -7.65 -4.18 30.99
CA THR A 332 -8.71 -4.51 31.96
C THR A 332 -9.59 -3.31 32.28
N LEU A 333 -9.02 -2.11 32.37
CA LEU A 333 -9.78 -0.86 32.58
C LEU A 333 -10.71 -0.56 31.39
N PHE A 334 -10.18 -0.65 30.15
CA PHE A 334 -10.94 -0.40 28.93
C PHE A 334 -12.09 -1.40 28.74
N THR A 335 -11.87 -2.67 29.08
CA THR A 335 -12.87 -3.74 28.86
C THR A 335 -13.83 -3.96 30.03
N ARG A 336 -13.68 -3.25 31.16
CA ARG A 336 -14.43 -3.52 32.41
C ARG A 336 -15.95 -3.40 32.27
N HIS A 337 -16.43 -2.47 31.45
CA HIS A 337 -17.86 -2.15 31.32
C HIS A 337 -18.62 -3.06 30.35
N PHE A 338 -17.93 -3.97 29.66
CA PHE A 338 -18.55 -4.90 28.72
C PHE A 338 -18.95 -6.21 29.38
N SER A 339 -19.91 -6.91 28.78
CA SER A 339 -20.31 -8.25 29.22
C SER A 339 -19.09 -9.20 29.31
N PRO A 340 -19.10 -10.22 30.19
CA PRO A 340 -17.97 -11.13 30.35
C PRO A 340 -17.51 -11.78 29.04
N GLN A 341 -18.46 -12.12 28.17
CA GLN A 341 -18.21 -12.76 26.87
C GLN A 341 -17.56 -11.77 25.87
N THR A 342 -18.14 -10.58 25.70
CA THR A 342 -17.61 -9.51 24.83
C THR A 342 -16.22 -9.09 25.31
N ARG A 343 -16.03 -8.96 26.62
CA ARG A 343 -14.76 -8.63 27.25
C ARG A 343 -13.68 -9.65 26.93
N ALA A 344 -13.97 -10.94 27.02
CA ALA A 344 -13.00 -11.99 26.69
C ALA A 344 -12.53 -11.90 25.22
N LEU A 345 -13.45 -11.63 24.28
CA LEU A 345 -13.13 -11.44 22.87
C LEU A 345 -12.27 -10.18 22.64
N MET A 346 -12.63 -9.04 23.26
CA MET A 346 -11.85 -7.81 23.15
C MET A 346 -10.43 -7.98 23.72
N ILE A 347 -10.30 -8.62 24.88
CA ILE A 347 -8.99 -8.91 25.49
C ILE A 347 -8.15 -9.78 24.56
N LYS A 348 -8.74 -10.82 23.97
CA LYS A 348 -8.08 -11.68 22.99
C LYS A 348 -7.57 -10.85 21.82
N ASP A 349 -8.43 -10.06 21.19
CA ASP A 349 -8.08 -9.26 20.01
C ASP A 349 -6.97 -8.25 20.29
N ILE A 350 -7.06 -7.52 21.41
CA ILE A 350 -6.03 -6.55 21.79
C ILE A 350 -4.69 -7.27 22.07
N LYS A 351 -4.71 -8.39 22.81
CA LYS A 351 -3.49 -9.16 23.09
C LYS A 351 -2.90 -9.75 21.80
N THR A 352 -3.71 -10.23 20.87
CA THR A 352 -3.27 -10.75 19.57
C THR A 352 -2.68 -9.63 18.71
N PHE A 353 -3.33 -8.47 18.63
CA PHE A 353 -2.83 -7.29 17.91
C PHE A 353 -1.48 -6.82 18.45
N LEU A 354 -1.33 -6.71 19.77
CA LEU A 354 -0.06 -6.33 20.40
C LEU A 354 1.06 -7.35 20.19
N ARG A 355 0.71 -8.63 19.97
CA ARG A 355 1.66 -9.71 19.69
C ARG A 355 1.99 -9.85 18.21
N ASP A 356 1.09 -9.44 17.31
CA ASP A 356 1.28 -9.51 15.87
C ASP A 356 2.15 -8.35 15.38
N THR A 357 3.40 -8.68 15.14
CA THR A 357 4.40 -7.72 14.68
C THR A 357 4.20 -7.23 13.25
N THR A 358 3.43 -7.96 12.43
CA THR A 358 3.10 -7.55 11.07
C THR A 358 2.15 -6.34 11.08
N GLN A 359 1.30 -6.21 12.11
CA GLN A 359 0.43 -5.05 12.28
C GLN A 359 1.20 -3.80 12.71
N TRP A 360 2.23 -3.97 13.55
CA TRP A 360 3.08 -2.88 14.01
C TRP A 360 3.83 -2.21 12.86
N SER A 361 4.34 -2.96 11.89
CA SER A 361 5.02 -2.38 10.73
C SER A 361 4.10 -1.53 9.87
N GLN A 362 2.85 -1.99 9.68
CA GLN A 362 1.83 -1.24 8.98
C GLN A 362 1.45 0.03 9.75
N LEU A 363 1.39 -0.04 11.08
CA LEU A 363 1.09 1.11 11.94
C LEU A 363 2.22 2.14 11.92
N PHE A 364 3.49 1.73 11.93
CA PHE A 364 4.63 2.65 11.76
C PHE A 364 4.63 3.32 10.40
N LEU A 365 4.42 2.55 9.32
CA LEU A 365 4.31 3.10 7.97
C LEU A 365 3.15 4.10 7.87
N LEU A 366 2.00 3.76 8.46
CA LEU A 366 0.84 4.63 8.50
C LEU A 366 1.12 5.91 9.32
N ALA A 367 1.77 5.79 10.47
CA ALA A 367 2.16 6.94 11.29
C ALA A 367 3.09 7.88 10.53
N ALA A 368 4.07 7.35 9.80
CA ALA A 368 4.93 8.15 8.92
C ALA A 368 4.12 8.89 7.85
N LEU A 369 3.14 8.22 7.22
CA LEU A 369 2.26 8.84 6.23
C LEU A 369 1.42 9.98 6.85
N VAL A 370 0.91 9.80 8.06
CA VAL A 370 0.16 10.83 8.80
C VAL A 370 1.05 12.03 9.13
N VAL A 371 2.31 11.80 9.54
CA VAL A 371 3.26 12.90 9.78
C VAL A 371 3.52 13.69 8.50
N VAL A 372 3.76 13.01 7.36
CA VAL A 372 3.96 13.68 6.07
C VAL A 372 2.71 14.46 5.66
N TYR A 373 1.52 13.89 5.89
CA TYR A 373 0.25 14.55 5.66
C TYR A 373 0.09 15.82 6.51
N LEU A 374 0.39 15.78 7.82
CA LEU A 374 0.34 16.95 8.69
C LEU A 374 1.38 17.99 8.32
N TYR A 375 2.59 17.56 7.95
CA TYR A 375 3.65 18.46 7.48
C TYR A 375 3.22 19.24 6.23
N ASN A 376 2.48 18.60 5.32
CA ASN A 376 1.97 19.28 4.12
C ASN A 376 1.16 20.55 4.46
N PHE A 377 0.33 20.51 5.50
CA PHE A 377 -0.44 21.68 5.97
C PHE A 377 0.43 22.77 6.59
N SER A 378 1.55 22.41 7.22
CA SER A 378 2.47 23.40 7.81
C SER A 378 3.25 24.22 6.78
N VAL A 379 3.46 23.67 5.58
CA VAL A 379 4.28 24.30 4.52
C VAL A 379 3.42 24.97 3.44
N LEU A 380 2.10 24.93 3.57
CA LEU A 380 1.16 25.50 2.60
C LEU A 380 1.31 27.04 2.58
N PRO A 381 1.69 27.66 1.44
CA PRO A 381 1.94 29.09 1.35
C PRO A 381 0.63 29.88 1.22
N LEU A 382 -0.11 30.00 2.33
CA LEU A 382 -1.42 30.66 2.36
C LEU A 382 -1.31 32.18 2.16
N ASP A 383 -0.20 32.79 2.58
CA ASP A 383 0.00 34.25 2.55
C ASP A 383 0.31 34.82 1.17
N ARG A 384 0.60 33.96 0.18
CA ARG A 384 0.93 34.36 -1.21
C ARG A 384 -0.27 34.32 -2.15
N SER A 385 -1.45 33.98 -1.65
CA SER A 385 -2.68 33.86 -2.44
C SER A 385 -3.39 35.22 -2.58
N PRO A 386 -3.96 35.55 -3.75
CA PRO A 386 -4.80 36.74 -3.91
C PRO A 386 -6.16 36.67 -3.17
N ILE A 387 -6.48 35.53 -2.55
CA ILE A 387 -7.73 35.28 -1.82
C ILE A 387 -7.52 35.56 -0.32
N PRO A 388 -8.50 36.09 0.42
CA PRO A 388 -8.39 36.29 1.87
C PRO A 388 -7.95 35.01 2.58
N THR A 389 -6.84 35.09 3.32
CA THR A 389 -6.23 33.96 4.04
C THR A 389 -7.24 33.25 4.94
N PHE A 390 -8.09 34.01 5.63
CA PHE A 390 -9.17 33.49 6.47
C PHE A 390 -10.19 32.60 5.70
N TYR A 391 -10.60 33.00 4.50
CA TYR A 391 -11.52 32.20 3.67
C TYR A 391 -10.84 30.92 3.19
N LEU A 392 -9.60 31.04 2.71
CA LEU A 392 -8.84 29.92 2.19
C LEU A 392 -8.54 28.87 3.28
N GLN A 393 -8.19 29.31 4.51
CA GLN A 393 -7.95 28.43 5.66
C GLN A 393 -9.19 27.59 6.02
N ASN A 394 -10.36 28.23 6.18
CA ASN A 394 -11.58 27.52 6.55
C ASN A 394 -12.10 26.62 5.42
N LEU A 395 -11.95 27.04 4.16
CA LEU A 395 -12.29 26.19 3.01
C LEU A 395 -11.38 24.96 2.92
N ILE A 396 -10.07 25.13 3.10
CA ILE A 396 -9.11 24.02 3.12
C ILE A 396 -9.43 23.07 4.28
N SER A 397 -9.73 23.59 5.47
CA SER A 397 -10.15 22.79 6.63
C SER A 397 -11.44 22.02 6.37
N PHE A 398 -12.42 22.64 5.69
CA PHE A 398 -13.65 21.97 5.30
C PHE A 398 -13.41 20.81 4.34
N LEU A 399 -12.64 21.03 3.28
CA LEU A 399 -12.23 19.98 2.36
C LEU A 399 -11.39 18.90 3.06
N ASN A 400 -10.62 19.30 4.08
CA ASN A 400 -9.78 18.41 4.85
C ASN A 400 -10.59 17.37 5.64
N MET A 401 -11.85 17.65 6.02
CA MET A 401 -12.72 16.64 6.64
C MET A 401 -12.92 15.43 5.73
N GLY A 402 -13.16 15.68 4.43
CA GLY A 402 -13.29 14.62 3.44
C GLY A 402 -11.99 13.84 3.24
N LEU A 403 -10.85 14.53 3.23
CA LEU A 403 -9.54 13.91 3.10
C LEU A 403 -9.17 13.08 4.35
N ALA A 404 -9.43 13.61 5.55
CA ALA A 404 -9.25 12.91 6.81
C ALA A 404 -10.15 11.66 6.89
N GLY A 405 -11.42 11.78 6.48
CA GLY A 405 -12.34 10.65 6.34
C GLY A 405 -11.81 9.60 5.35
N PHE A 406 -11.25 10.02 4.22
CA PHE A 406 -10.63 9.12 3.25
C PHE A 406 -9.42 8.38 3.83
N VAL A 407 -8.50 9.09 4.47
CA VAL A 407 -7.34 8.49 5.15
C VAL A 407 -7.81 7.49 6.20
N LEU A 408 -8.78 7.87 7.03
CA LEU A 408 -9.37 7.02 8.05
C LEU A 408 -10.01 5.77 7.45
N SER A 409 -10.73 5.89 6.33
CA SER A 409 -11.31 4.75 5.63
C SER A 409 -10.25 3.78 5.12
N ALA A 410 -9.13 4.28 4.60
CA ALA A 410 -8.00 3.46 4.16
C ALA A 410 -7.33 2.72 5.33
N VAL A 411 -7.25 3.35 6.50
CA VAL A 411 -6.76 2.71 7.74
C VAL A 411 -7.72 1.62 8.21
N ALA A 412 -9.02 1.93 8.26
CA ALA A 412 -10.04 0.97 8.65
C ALA A 412 -10.15 -0.21 7.67
N ALA A 413 -9.85 -0.03 6.38
CA ALA A 413 -9.71 -1.12 5.40
C ALA A 413 -8.61 -2.13 5.79
N ARG A 414 -7.58 -1.70 6.51
CA ARG A 414 -6.45 -2.56 6.92
C ARG A 414 -6.68 -3.25 8.26
N PHE A 415 -7.40 -2.61 9.18
CA PHE A 415 -7.55 -3.10 10.55
C PHE A 415 -8.97 -3.54 10.92
N ALA A 416 -9.99 -2.77 10.52
CA ALA A 416 -11.39 -3.05 10.86
C ALA A 416 -12.04 -4.03 9.87
N PHE A 417 -11.86 -3.82 8.57
CA PHE A 417 -12.41 -4.69 7.52
C PHE A 417 -11.98 -6.16 7.65
N PRO A 418 -10.69 -6.50 7.83
CA PRO A 418 -10.28 -7.89 7.96
C PRO A 418 -10.53 -8.49 9.35
N ALA A 419 -11.06 -7.73 10.32
CA ALA A 419 -11.13 -8.16 11.73
C ALA A 419 -11.90 -9.46 11.97
N VAL A 420 -12.90 -9.76 11.12
CA VAL A 420 -13.65 -11.03 11.14
C VAL A 420 -12.84 -12.14 10.45
N SER A 421 -12.24 -11.84 9.31
CA SER A 421 -11.43 -12.79 8.54
C SER A 421 -10.16 -13.23 9.29
N LEU A 422 -9.65 -12.38 10.17
CA LEU A 422 -8.50 -12.64 11.05
C LEU A 422 -8.71 -13.75 12.06
N GLU A 423 -9.95 -14.18 12.33
CA GLU A 423 -10.21 -15.40 13.13
C GLU A 423 -9.70 -16.66 12.41
N GLY A 424 -9.56 -16.60 11.09
CA GLY A 424 -9.00 -17.67 10.28
C GLY A 424 -9.76 -18.99 10.42
N PRO A 425 -9.08 -20.13 10.30
CA PRO A 425 -9.69 -21.45 10.45
C PRO A 425 -10.29 -21.70 11.83
N SER A 426 -9.93 -20.94 12.86
CA SER A 426 -10.45 -21.10 14.23
C SER A 426 -11.84 -20.48 14.43
N PHE A 427 -12.46 -19.92 13.39
CA PHE A 427 -13.78 -19.33 13.46
C PHE A 427 -14.87 -20.30 13.97
N TRP A 428 -14.74 -21.60 13.72
CA TRP A 428 -15.69 -22.62 14.23
C TRP A 428 -15.79 -22.65 15.77
N ILE A 429 -14.73 -22.23 16.48
CA ILE A 429 -14.75 -22.13 17.95
C ILE A 429 -15.72 -21.03 18.40
N ILE A 430 -15.83 -19.95 17.61
CA ILE A 430 -16.76 -18.85 17.90
C ILE A 430 -18.19 -19.28 17.59
N GLY A 431 -18.42 -20.05 16.52
CA GLY A 431 -19.75 -20.56 16.18
C GLY A 431 -20.30 -21.57 17.19
N THR A 432 -19.41 -22.38 17.80
CA THR A 432 -19.81 -23.33 18.84
C THR A 432 -19.84 -22.73 20.26
N ALA A 433 -19.32 -21.51 20.44
CA ALA A 433 -19.36 -20.82 21.72
C ALA A 433 -20.76 -20.24 22.01
N PRO A 434 -21.16 -20.06 23.29
CA PRO A 434 -22.42 -19.44 23.66
C PRO A 434 -22.39 -17.91 23.49
N ILE A 435 -22.04 -17.43 22.29
CA ILE A 435 -21.87 -16.03 21.93
C ILE A 435 -22.67 -15.76 20.65
N THR A 436 -23.53 -14.74 20.68
CA THR A 436 -24.26 -14.35 19.47
C THR A 436 -23.33 -13.69 18.45
N ILE A 437 -23.54 -13.97 17.15
CA ILE A 437 -22.82 -13.31 16.05
C ILE A 437 -22.87 -11.78 16.17
N ARG A 438 -24.01 -11.22 16.59
CA ARG A 438 -24.15 -9.78 16.84
C ARG A 438 -23.17 -9.32 17.93
N GLY A 439 -23.11 -10.02 19.07
CA GLY A 439 -22.18 -9.72 20.15
C GLY A 439 -20.72 -9.83 19.71
N PHE A 440 -20.40 -10.79 18.84
CA PHE A 440 -19.07 -10.93 18.22
C PHE A 440 -18.73 -9.73 17.31
N LEU A 441 -19.63 -9.31 16.40
CA LEU A 441 -19.34 -8.15 15.55
C LEU A 441 -19.20 -6.85 16.34
N TRP A 442 -20.04 -6.65 17.37
CA TRP A 442 -19.93 -5.49 18.25
C TRP A 442 -18.62 -5.51 19.07
N SER A 443 -18.13 -6.68 19.49
CA SER A 443 -16.81 -6.76 20.15
C SER A 443 -15.69 -6.27 19.23
N LYS A 444 -15.75 -6.59 17.93
CA LYS A 444 -14.83 -6.06 16.93
C LYS A 444 -14.97 -4.55 16.77
N PHE A 445 -16.21 -4.06 16.71
CA PHE A 445 -16.52 -2.63 16.58
C PHE A 445 -15.86 -1.82 17.70
N PHE A 446 -16.10 -2.20 18.95
CA PHE A 446 -15.52 -1.48 20.09
C PHE A 446 -14.01 -1.62 20.21
N THR A 447 -13.44 -2.75 19.78
CA THR A 447 -11.98 -2.94 19.75
C THR A 447 -11.31 -2.01 18.72
N SER A 448 -11.93 -1.82 17.56
CA SER A 448 -11.42 -0.94 16.50
C SER A 448 -11.74 0.54 16.73
N LEU A 449 -12.80 0.86 17.49
CA LEU A 449 -13.27 2.23 17.72
C LEU A 449 -12.22 3.12 18.37
N LEU A 450 -11.69 2.72 19.53
CA LEU A 450 -10.80 3.59 20.29
C LEU A 450 -9.52 3.98 19.51
N PRO A 451 -8.77 3.05 18.88
CA PRO A 451 -7.56 3.41 18.15
C PRO A 451 -7.84 4.31 16.93
N LEU A 452 -8.92 4.04 16.19
CA LEU A 452 -9.27 4.80 14.99
C LEU A 452 -9.81 6.19 15.32
N LEU A 453 -10.57 6.33 16.41
CA LEU A 453 -11.08 7.61 16.88
C LEU A 453 -9.95 8.51 17.38
N VAL A 454 -9.01 7.98 18.16
CA VAL A 454 -7.81 8.74 18.57
C VAL A 454 -7.03 9.21 17.35
N LEU A 455 -6.85 8.35 16.35
CA LEU A 455 -6.18 8.71 15.10
C LEU A 455 -6.92 9.82 14.35
N ALA A 456 -8.24 9.68 14.16
CA ALA A 456 -9.09 10.62 13.44
C ALA A 456 -9.08 12.02 14.07
N GLU A 457 -9.30 12.09 15.39
CA GLU A 457 -9.29 13.34 16.14
C GLU A 457 -7.90 14.00 16.14
N THR A 458 -6.83 13.20 16.28
CA THR A 458 -5.47 13.73 16.21
C THR A 458 -5.19 14.36 14.84
N ILE A 459 -5.62 13.71 13.76
CA ILE A 459 -5.45 14.20 12.39
C ILE A 459 -6.19 15.53 12.20
N ILE A 460 -7.47 15.60 12.59
CA ILE A 460 -8.30 16.79 12.32
C ILE A 460 -7.92 17.96 13.23
N ILE A 461 -7.69 17.73 14.53
CA ILE A 461 -7.35 18.80 15.49
C ILE A 461 -5.97 19.38 15.16
N LEU A 462 -4.96 18.54 14.89
CA LEU A 462 -3.62 19.03 14.56
C LEU A 462 -3.58 19.74 13.21
N SER A 463 -4.26 19.21 12.18
CA SER A 463 -4.30 19.90 10.88
C SER A 463 -5.01 21.24 10.96
N ASN A 464 -6.13 21.34 11.68
CA ASN A 464 -6.82 22.60 11.93
C ASN A 464 -6.00 23.59 12.75
N TYR A 465 -5.26 23.11 13.75
CA TYR A 465 -4.35 23.93 14.55
C TYR A 465 -3.22 24.49 13.67
N LEU A 466 -2.60 23.66 12.83
CA LEU A 466 -1.56 24.09 11.88
C LEU A 466 -2.09 25.10 10.84
N LEU A 467 -3.36 25.00 10.48
CA LEU A 467 -4.03 25.91 9.55
C LEU A 467 -4.55 27.21 10.19
N ASN A 468 -4.54 27.33 11.52
CA ASN A 468 -5.10 28.48 12.27
C ASN A 468 -6.55 28.82 11.91
N VAL A 469 -7.42 27.81 11.84
CA VAL A 469 -8.82 27.97 11.42
C VAL A 469 -9.70 28.59 12.52
N SER A 470 -10.90 29.04 12.15
CA SER A 470 -11.87 29.58 13.11
C SER A 470 -12.32 28.53 14.14
N SER A 471 -12.68 28.98 15.35
CA SER A 471 -13.18 28.08 16.41
C SER A 471 -14.45 27.31 16.00
N PHE A 472 -15.31 27.94 15.19
CA PHE A 472 -16.49 27.28 14.62
C PHE A 472 -16.08 26.10 13.73
N MET A 473 -15.15 26.32 12.79
CA MET A 473 -14.69 25.30 11.87
C MET A 473 -13.95 24.17 12.60
N MET A 474 -13.18 24.49 13.64
CA MET A 474 -12.53 23.50 14.51
C MET A 474 -13.55 22.57 15.18
N LEU A 475 -14.59 23.14 15.81
CA LEU A 475 -15.62 22.36 16.49
C LEU A 475 -16.43 21.50 15.51
N LEU A 476 -16.89 22.11 14.41
CA LEU A 476 -17.66 21.44 13.38
C LEU A 476 -16.88 20.23 12.84
N SER A 477 -15.66 20.45 12.38
CA SER A 477 -14.86 19.38 11.78
C SER A 477 -14.48 18.27 12.74
N SER A 478 -14.15 18.59 13.99
CA SER A 478 -13.91 17.57 15.02
C SER A 478 -15.18 16.75 15.28
N LEU A 479 -16.35 17.38 15.48
CA LEU A 479 -17.60 16.67 15.71
C LEU A 479 -18.01 15.80 14.50
N THR A 480 -17.89 16.35 13.29
CA THR A 480 -18.22 15.59 12.08
C THR A 480 -17.31 14.39 11.92
N VAL A 481 -15.99 14.56 12.04
CA VAL A 481 -15.02 13.45 11.92
C VAL A 481 -15.21 12.42 13.04
N PHE A 482 -15.52 12.86 14.26
CA PHE A 482 -15.88 11.99 15.38
C PHE A 482 -17.02 11.05 14.99
N PHE A 483 -18.14 11.57 14.48
CA PHE A 483 -19.29 10.74 14.07
C PHE A 483 -19.00 9.91 12.81
N MET A 484 -18.32 10.48 11.81
CA MET A 484 -17.90 9.74 10.60
C MET A 484 -17.10 8.49 10.96
N THR A 485 -16.26 8.56 12.00
CA THR A 485 -15.45 7.43 12.46
C THR A 485 -16.31 6.22 12.81
N PHE A 486 -17.46 6.41 13.47
CA PHE A 486 -18.38 5.32 13.78
C PHE A 486 -18.91 4.68 12.49
N GLY A 487 -19.36 5.51 11.54
CA GLY A 487 -19.89 5.04 10.25
C GLY A 487 -18.85 4.26 9.44
N ILE A 488 -17.61 4.75 9.35
CA ILE A 488 -16.50 4.09 8.65
C ILE A 488 -16.19 2.72 9.27
N ILE A 489 -16.16 2.62 10.60
CA ILE A 489 -15.90 1.34 11.29
C ILE A 489 -17.06 0.37 11.10
N GLY A 490 -18.31 0.85 11.16
CA GLY A 490 -19.50 0.06 10.92
C GLY A 490 -19.52 -0.53 9.50
N LEU A 491 -19.22 0.30 8.50
CA LEU A 491 -19.02 -0.14 7.11
C LEU A 491 -17.89 -1.16 7.00
N GLY A 492 -16.73 -0.90 7.64
CA GLY A 492 -15.57 -1.79 7.60
C GLY A 492 -15.90 -3.18 8.12
N ILE A 493 -16.41 -3.27 9.33
CA ILE A 493 -16.69 -4.55 9.99
C ILE A 493 -17.90 -5.24 9.37
N GLY A 494 -18.97 -4.51 9.05
CA GLY A 494 -20.17 -5.07 8.44
C GLY A 494 -19.95 -5.63 7.03
N ILE A 495 -19.23 -4.91 6.18
CA ILE A 495 -18.87 -5.38 4.83
C ILE A 495 -17.80 -6.48 4.93
N GLY A 496 -16.85 -6.38 5.87
CA GLY A 496 -15.87 -7.43 6.16
C GLY A 496 -16.53 -8.75 6.58
N ALA A 497 -17.55 -8.68 7.42
CA ALA A 497 -18.38 -9.83 7.83
C ALA A 497 -19.24 -10.38 6.68
N SER A 498 -19.61 -9.54 5.71
CA SER A 498 -20.38 -9.95 4.53
C SER A 498 -19.56 -10.69 3.48
N TYR A 499 -18.23 -10.55 3.52
CA TYR A 499 -17.28 -11.18 2.59
C TYR A 499 -16.08 -11.81 3.35
N PRO A 500 -16.32 -12.73 4.31
CA PRO A 500 -15.27 -13.25 5.15
C PRO A 500 -14.34 -14.16 4.34
N ARG A 501 -13.04 -14.06 4.58
CA ARG A 501 -12.01 -14.91 3.98
C ARG A 501 -11.08 -15.45 5.05
N PHE A 502 -11.41 -16.62 5.57
CA PHE A 502 -10.68 -17.27 6.66
C PHE A 502 -9.37 -17.95 6.24
N ASN A 503 -9.12 -18.11 4.95
CA ASN A 503 -7.93 -18.77 4.42
C ASN A 503 -7.09 -17.80 3.57
N VAL A 504 -6.42 -16.84 4.23
CA VAL A 504 -5.57 -15.83 3.58
C VAL A 504 -4.24 -15.72 4.32
N GLU A 505 -3.14 -16.06 3.64
CA GLU A 505 -1.78 -16.01 4.18
C GLU A 505 -1.30 -14.58 4.49
N ASN A 506 -1.77 -13.58 3.73
CA ASN A 506 -1.36 -12.19 3.91
C ASN A 506 -2.55 -11.26 4.13
N VAL A 507 -2.70 -10.81 5.38
CA VAL A 507 -3.75 -9.90 5.85
C VAL A 507 -3.78 -8.59 5.05
N ALA A 508 -2.61 -8.08 4.64
CA ALA A 508 -2.53 -6.83 3.86
C ALA A 508 -3.19 -6.96 2.48
N LYS A 509 -3.23 -8.17 1.90
CA LYS A 509 -3.89 -8.44 0.61
C LYS A 509 -5.42 -8.50 0.73
N MET A 510 -5.99 -8.55 1.95
CA MET A 510 -7.44 -8.53 2.16
C MET A 510 -8.05 -7.15 1.88
N ALA A 511 -7.33 -6.06 2.20
CA ALA A 511 -7.78 -4.70 1.90
C ALA A 511 -7.91 -4.44 0.38
N THR A 512 -7.08 -5.12 -0.44
CA THR A 512 -7.15 -5.06 -1.92
C THR A 512 -8.10 -6.10 -2.51
N SER A 513 -8.85 -6.83 -1.69
CA SER A 513 -9.85 -7.77 -2.18
C SER A 513 -11.10 -7.04 -2.69
N PHE A 514 -11.97 -7.76 -3.40
CA PHE A 514 -13.25 -7.21 -3.84
C PHE A 514 -14.09 -6.65 -2.67
N GLY A 515 -14.15 -7.34 -1.53
CA GLY A 515 -14.85 -6.84 -0.35
C GLY A 515 -14.24 -5.53 0.16
N GLY A 516 -12.90 -5.42 0.10
CA GLY A 516 -12.18 -4.19 0.41
C GLY A 516 -12.49 -3.06 -0.58
N ALA A 517 -12.61 -3.36 -1.88
CA ALA A 517 -13.01 -2.38 -2.90
C ALA A 517 -14.45 -1.89 -2.69
N VAL A 518 -15.40 -2.81 -2.41
CA VAL A 518 -16.79 -2.45 -2.07
C VAL A 518 -16.82 -1.56 -0.83
N TYR A 519 -16.09 -1.93 0.21
CA TYR A 519 -15.94 -1.11 1.42
C TYR A 519 -15.40 0.29 1.10
N MET A 520 -14.35 0.40 0.29
CA MET A 520 -13.76 1.69 -0.10
C MET A 520 -14.76 2.56 -0.86
N ILE A 521 -15.48 1.99 -1.84
CA ILE A 521 -16.50 2.72 -2.60
C ILE A 521 -17.64 3.19 -1.68
N CYS A 522 -18.17 2.30 -0.84
CA CYS A 522 -19.23 2.67 0.11
C CYS A 522 -18.77 3.75 1.09
N SER A 523 -17.54 3.65 1.60
CA SER A 523 -16.96 4.66 2.49
C SER A 523 -16.77 6.00 1.78
N MET A 524 -16.31 6.00 0.52
CA MET A 524 -16.14 7.23 -0.27
C MET A 524 -17.47 7.92 -0.54
N ILE A 525 -18.52 7.15 -0.88
CA ILE A 525 -19.88 7.67 -1.06
C ILE A 525 -20.41 8.23 0.26
N PHE A 526 -20.23 7.51 1.36
CA PHE A 526 -20.64 7.95 2.70
C PHE A 526 -19.97 9.27 3.11
N ILE A 527 -18.65 9.37 2.98
CA ILE A 527 -17.89 10.59 3.28
C ILE A 527 -18.34 11.73 2.37
N GLY A 528 -18.46 11.47 1.05
CA GLY A 528 -18.90 12.47 0.08
C GLY A 528 -20.31 13.00 0.38
N LEU A 529 -21.24 12.13 0.76
CA LEU A 529 -22.59 12.55 1.15
C LEU A 529 -22.58 13.47 2.37
N ILE A 530 -21.80 13.15 3.41
CA ILE A 530 -21.70 14.01 4.59
C ILE A 530 -21.10 15.37 4.22
N VAL A 531 -19.99 15.37 3.48
CA VAL A 531 -19.34 16.62 3.05
C VAL A 531 -20.28 17.47 2.18
N ILE A 532 -21.02 16.87 1.23
CA ILE A 532 -21.96 17.61 0.38
C ILE A 532 -23.11 18.21 1.20
N LEU A 533 -23.66 17.45 2.16
CA LEU A 533 -24.74 17.94 3.02
C LEU A 533 -24.28 19.09 3.91
N GLU A 534 -23.05 19.03 4.43
CA GLU A 534 -22.49 20.09 5.27
C GLU A 534 -22.01 21.32 4.48
N ALA A 535 -21.70 21.18 3.19
CA ALA A 535 -21.15 22.26 2.38
C ALA A 535 -22.06 23.50 2.34
N TRP A 536 -23.38 23.30 2.18
CA TRP A 536 -24.33 24.41 2.15
C TRP A 536 -24.51 25.11 3.52
N PRO A 537 -24.76 24.40 4.64
CA PRO A 537 -24.75 24.99 5.97
C PRO A 537 -23.47 25.74 6.29
N VAL A 538 -22.31 25.18 5.97
CA VAL A 538 -21.03 25.84 6.24
C VAL A 538 -20.89 27.11 5.41
N TYR A 539 -21.19 27.04 4.10
CA TYR A 539 -21.14 28.21 3.23
C TYR A 539 -22.05 29.35 3.72
N THR A 540 -23.29 29.03 4.12
CA THR A 540 -24.27 30.02 4.57
C THR A 540 -23.91 30.66 5.90
N ILE A 541 -23.46 29.86 6.89
CA ILE A 541 -22.99 30.37 8.19
C ILE A 541 -21.74 31.25 8.00
N PHE A 542 -20.81 30.81 7.14
CA PHE A 542 -19.56 31.52 6.92
C PHE A 542 -19.79 32.84 6.16
N MET A 543 -20.67 32.87 5.15
CA MET A 543 -21.02 34.11 4.45
C MET A 543 -21.80 35.08 5.33
N SER A 544 -22.63 34.60 6.25
CA SER A 544 -23.28 35.46 7.24
C SER A 544 -22.27 36.16 8.15
N GLN A 545 -21.19 35.46 8.55
CA GLN A 545 -20.12 36.05 9.36
C GLN A 545 -19.29 37.10 8.61
N ILE A 546 -18.99 36.86 7.33
CA ILE A 546 -18.21 37.80 6.49
C ILE A 546 -19.05 39.04 6.11
N THR A 547 -20.32 38.85 5.78
CA THR A 547 -21.20 39.93 5.31
C THR A 547 -21.94 40.66 6.42
N HIS A 548 -21.77 40.22 7.68
CA HIS A 548 -22.49 40.71 8.88
C HIS A 548 -24.02 40.71 8.76
N ASN A 549 -24.58 39.92 7.84
CA ASN A 549 -26.03 39.81 7.65
C ASN A 549 -26.59 38.69 8.55
N PRO A 550 -27.64 38.95 9.36
CA PRO A 550 -28.24 37.93 10.20
C PRO A 550 -28.95 36.87 9.35
N LEU A 551 -28.79 35.60 9.74
CA LEU A 551 -29.45 34.47 9.08
C LEU A 551 -30.97 34.54 9.27
N GLN A 552 -31.72 34.33 8.18
CA GLN A 552 -33.18 34.23 8.22
C GLN A 552 -33.63 32.91 8.88
N LEU A 553 -34.85 32.88 9.43
CA LEU A 553 -35.41 31.66 10.06
C LEU A 553 -35.46 30.47 9.10
N SER A 554 -35.75 30.71 7.82
CA SER A 554 -35.73 29.70 6.76
C SER A 554 -34.36 29.04 6.60
N GLN A 555 -33.29 29.83 6.65
CA GLN A 555 -31.91 29.35 6.56
C GLN A 555 -31.55 28.49 7.77
N TRP A 556 -31.93 28.91 8.98
CA TRP A 556 -31.77 28.11 10.20
C TRP A 556 -32.46 26.75 10.12
N ILE A 557 -33.69 26.70 9.60
CA ILE A 557 -34.43 25.43 9.41
C ILE A 557 -33.67 24.52 8.44
N THR A 558 -33.16 25.04 7.32
CA THR A 558 -32.39 24.24 6.36
C THR A 558 -31.06 23.72 6.92
N ILE A 559 -30.39 24.53 7.76
CA ILE A 559 -29.17 24.13 8.46
C ILE A 559 -29.45 22.97 9.41
N TRP A 560 -30.48 23.09 10.25
CA TRP A 560 -30.89 22.03 11.17
C TRP A 560 -31.29 20.75 10.45
N LEU A 561 -32.05 20.87 9.36
CA LEU A 561 -32.45 19.73 8.53
C LEU A 561 -31.23 19.00 7.95
N SER A 562 -30.23 19.74 7.47
CA SER A 562 -29.01 19.16 6.93
C SER A 562 -28.20 18.42 8.00
N PHE A 563 -27.97 19.03 9.16
CA PHE A 563 -27.28 18.37 10.27
C PHE A 563 -28.04 17.14 10.80
N PHE A 564 -29.37 17.21 10.83
CA PHE A 564 -30.20 16.06 11.17
C PHE A 564 -30.03 14.93 10.14
N ALA A 565 -30.03 15.25 8.85
CA ALA A 565 -29.78 14.27 7.79
C ALA A 565 -28.39 13.62 7.91
N VAL A 566 -27.35 14.41 8.24
CA VAL A 566 -26.00 13.89 8.54
C VAL A 566 -26.03 12.91 9.71
N GLY A 567 -26.74 13.24 10.80
CA GLY A 567 -26.93 12.35 11.94
C GLY A 567 -27.59 11.02 11.55
N VAL A 568 -28.66 11.08 10.76
CA VAL A 568 -29.37 9.87 10.27
C VAL A 568 -28.45 9.01 9.40
N ILE A 569 -27.70 9.62 8.47
CA ILE A 569 -26.77 8.90 7.59
C ILE A 569 -25.66 8.20 8.40
N ASN A 570 -25.11 8.86 9.42
CA ASN A 570 -24.13 8.25 10.33
C ASN A 570 -24.70 7.02 11.05
N VAL A 571 -25.91 7.13 11.60
CA VAL A 571 -26.60 6.02 12.26
C VAL A 571 -26.83 4.86 11.28
N LEU A 572 -27.33 5.15 10.07
CA LEU A 572 -27.55 4.14 9.05
C LEU A 572 -26.25 3.44 8.63
N ALA A 573 -25.15 4.20 8.47
CA ALA A 573 -23.83 3.66 8.11
C ALA A 573 -23.27 2.71 9.19
N VAL A 574 -23.65 2.88 10.46
CA VAL A 574 -23.29 1.94 11.53
C VAL A 574 -24.18 0.69 11.49
N PHE A 575 -25.51 0.86 11.58
CA PHE A 575 -26.40 -0.26 11.86
C PHE A 575 -26.71 -1.12 10.64
N LEU A 576 -26.83 -0.55 9.44
CA LEU A 576 -27.23 -1.29 8.24
C LEU A 576 -26.16 -2.30 7.79
N PRO A 577 -24.87 -1.92 7.65
CA PRO A 577 -23.82 -2.88 7.32
C PRO A 577 -23.62 -3.94 8.40
N MET A 578 -23.71 -3.56 9.68
CA MET A 578 -23.58 -4.50 10.81
C MET A 578 -24.71 -5.54 10.82
N LYS A 579 -25.95 -5.13 10.51
CA LYS A 579 -27.09 -6.05 10.39
C LYS A 579 -26.91 -7.01 9.21
N ILE A 580 -26.53 -6.50 8.03
CA ILE A 580 -26.30 -7.32 6.83
C ILE A 580 -25.15 -8.31 7.06
N GLY A 581 -24.05 -7.84 7.65
CA GLY A 581 -22.90 -8.66 8.00
C GLY A 581 -23.28 -9.78 8.98
N ALA A 582 -24.05 -9.46 10.03
CA ALA A 582 -24.52 -10.47 10.99
C ALA A 582 -25.41 -11.53 10.32
N MET A 583 -26.32 -11.12 9.43
CA MET A 583 -27.19 -12.03 8.70
C MET A 583 -26.39 -13.01 7.83
N LYS A 584 -25.48 -12.50 7.00
CA LYS A 584 -24.65 -13.35 6.13
C LYS A 584 -23.75 -14.31 6.92
N LEU A 585 -23.18 -13.86 8.01
CA LEU A 585 -22.35 -14.73 8.86
C LEU A 585 -23.19 -15.86 9.49
N SER A 586 -24.43 -15.56 9.89
CA SER A 586 -25.35 -16.57 10.46
C SER A 586 -25.85 -17.58 9.42
N GLU A 587 -25.99 -17.18 8.16
CA GLU A 587 -26.29 -18.11 7.06
C GLU A 587 -25.13 -19.08 6.82
N MET A 588 -23.88 -18.58 6.90
CA MET A 588 -22.69 -19.43 6.77
C MET A 588 -22.55 -20.43 7.91
N GLU A 589 -22.87 -20.04 9.14
CA GLU A 589 -22.85 -20.94 10.31
C GLU A 589 -23.82 -22.10 10.13
N LYS A 590 -25.06 -21.82 9.70
CA LYS A 590 -26.06 -22.85 9.40
C LYS A 590 -25.64 -23.83 8.30
N LEU A 591 -24.81 -23.40 7.35
CA LEU A 591 -24.26 -24.25 6.30
C LEU A 591 -23.09 -25.13 6.78
N MET A 592 -22.47 -24.81 7.92
CA MET A 592 -21.41 -25.62 8.54
C MET A 592 -21.95 -26.67 9.50
N ASP A 593 -23.16 -26.49 10.03
CA ASP A 593 -23.87 -27.47 10.87
C ASP A 593 -24.55 -28.60 10.06
N ILE A 594 -24.64 -28.46 8.73
CA ILE A 594 -25.10 -29.48 7.77
C ILE A 594 -23.89 -30.18 7.16
#